data_AF-A0A3B9LXJ3-F1
#
_entry.id   AF-A0A3B9LXJ3-F1
#
_cell.length_a   1.000
_cell.length_b   1.000
_cell.length_c   1.000
_cell.angle_alpha   90.00
_cell.angle_beta   90.00
_cell.angle_gamma   90.00
#
_symmetry.space_group_name_H-M   'P 1'
#
loop_
_entity.id
_entity.type
_entity.pdbx_description
1 polymer ?
#
loop_
_entity_poly.entity_id
_entity_poly.type
_entity_poly.pdbx_seq_one_letter_code
_entity_poly.pdbx_strand_id
1 'polypeptide(L)'
;MKTTIELPEALFRRAKSMAAQEGVTLKQLLTQALESRLDARGSARDGKAVAPRWMRAYGALRHLRQERKAIERAIEFEFEKIEPEDRL
;
A
#
# COMPACT_ATOMS: atom_id res chain seq x y z
N MET A 1 0.28 -12.69 23.01
CA MET A 1 0.08 -12.15 24.38
C MET A 1 -1.29 -11.52 24.48
N LYS A 2 -1.99 -11.66 25.61
CA LYS A 2 -3.25 -10.94 25.90
C LYS A 2 -2.91 -9.66 26.66
N THR A 3 -3.41 -8.53 26.19
CA THR A 3 -3.22 -7.22 26.82
C THR A 3 -4.59 -6.56 26.96
N THR A 4 -4.86 -6.01 28.14
CA THR A 4 -6.09 -5.26 28.42
C THR A 4 -5.76 -3.77 28.42
N ILE A 5 -6.57 -2.96 27.73
CA ILE A 5 -6.39 -1.51 27.62
C ILE A 5 -7.72 -0.85 27.97
N GLU A 6 -7.68 0.18 28.80
CA GLU A 6 -8.86 0.98 29.12
C GLU A 6 -9.10 2.01 28.01
N LEU A 7 -10.33 2.05 27.48
CA LEU A 7 -10.74 2.95 26.41
C LEU A 7 -12.08 3.61 26.79
N PRO A 8 -12.26 4.91 26.50
CA PRO A 8 -13.57 5.54 26.63
C PRO A 8 -14.61 4.79 25.79
N GLU A 9 -15.80 4.53 26.35
CA GLU A 9 -16.92 3.83 25.70
C GLU A 9 -17.21 4.37 24.30
N ALA A 10 -17.30 5.69 24.17
CA ALA A 10 -17.57 6.36 22.90
C ALA A 10 -16.50 6.08 21.83
N LEU A 11 -15.23 6.02 22.23
CA LEU A 11 -14.12 5.71 21.33
C LEU A 11 -14.16 4.24 20.91
N PHE A 12 -14.41 3.34 21.86
CA PHE A 12 -14.53 1.91 21.59
C PHE A 12 -15.65 1.59 20.60
N ARG A 13 -16.82 2.23 20.73
CA ARG A 13 -17.93 2.08 19.77
C ARG A 13 -17.55 2.55 18.37
N ARG A 14 -16.95 3.74 18.25
CA ARG A 14 -16.48 4.27 16.96
C ARG A 14 -15.46 3.34 16.30
N ALA A 15 -14.51 2.81 17.08
CA ALA A 15 -13.51 1.88 16.58
C ALA A 15 -14.13 0.56 16.09
N LYS A 16 -15.15 0.02 16.77
CA LYS A 16 -15.88 -1.15 16.27
C LYS A 16 -16.62 -0.88 14.97
N SER A 17 -17.30 0.26 14.88
CA SER A 17 -18.02 0.64 13.66
C SER A 17 -17.08 0.77 12.47
N MET A 18 -15.92 1.40 12.67
CA MET A 18 -14.87 1.52 11.65
C MET A 18 -14.34 0.15 11.22
N ALA A 19 -14.01 -0.73 12.18
CA ALA A 19 -13.54 -2.08 11.89
C ALA A 19 -14.56 -2.88 11.05
N ALA A 20 -15.85 -2.77 11.39
CA ALA A 20 -16.92 -3.41 10.62
C ALA A 20 -17.06 -2.84 9.20
N GLN A 21 -16.94 -1.53 9.03
CA GLN A 21 -16.98 -0.87 7.72
C GLN A 21 -15.81 -1.29 6.83
N GLU A 22 -14.63 -1.48 7.41
CA GLU A 22 -13.42 -1.92 6.71
C GLU A 22 -13.33 -3.44 6.52
N GLY A 23 -14.28 -4.21 7.06
CA GLY A 23 -14.28 -5.67 6.99
C GLY A 23 -13.15 -6.33 7.80
N VAL A 24 -12.60 -5.64 8.81
CA VAL A 24 -11.52 -6.14 9.65
C VAL A 24 -11.97 -6.32 11.09
N THR A 25 -11.20 -7.10 11.86
CA THR A 25 -11.44 -7.23 13.30
C THR A 25 -10.95 -5.99 14.06
N LEU A 26 -11.58 -5.68 15.21
CA LEU A 26 -11.11 -4.60 16.09
C LEU A 26 -9.65 -4.77 16.51
N LYS A 27 -9.21 -6.03 16.69
CA LYS A 27 -7.81 -6.36 16.99
C LYS A 27 -6.88 -5.91 15.87
N GLN A 28 -7.21 -6.22 14.61
CA GLN A 28 -6.41 -5.83 13.45
C GLN A 28 -6.36 -4.30 13.32
N LEU A 29 -7.50 -3.62 13.46
CA LEU A 29 -7.56 -2.16 13.45
C LEU A 29 -6.62 -1.54 14.49
N LEU A 30 -6.67 -2.02 15.73
CA LEU A 30 -5.81 -1.54 16.82
C LEU A 30 -4.33 -1.83 16.55
N THR A 31 -4.00 -3.02 16.06
CA THR A 31 -2.62 -3.38 15.70
C THR A 31 -2.08 -2.46 14.61
N GLN A 32 -2.82 -2.26 13.52
CA GLN A 32 -2.39 -1.39 12.42
C GLN A 32 -2.23 0.07 12.85
N ALA A 33 -3.16 0.57 13.68
CA ALA A 33 -3.08 1.93 14.20
C ALA A 33 -1.83 2.14 15.08
N LEU A 34 -1.50 1.14 15.91
CA LEU A 34 -0.29 1.16 16.75
C LEU A 34 0.98 1.08 15.90
N GLU A 35 1.06 0.15 14.94
CA GLU A 35 2.19 0.03 14.02
C GLU A 35 2.41 1.33 13.25
N SER A 36 1.35 1.89 12.66
CA SER A 36 1.41 3.17 11.94
C SER A 36 1.93 4.32 12.81
N ARG A 37 1.49 4.40 14.07
CA ARG A 37 1.95 5.43 15.02
C ARG A 37 3.42 5.24 15.43
N LEU A 38 3.86 3.99 15.58
CA LEU A 38 5.25 3.67 15.93
C LEU A 38 6.18 3.93 14.74
N ASP A 39 5.79 3.54 13.52
CA ASP A 39 6.54 3.76 12.29
C ASP A 39 6.68 5.26 11.98
N ALA A 40 5.60 6.04 12.17
CA ALA A 40 5.63 7.49 12.00
C ALA A 40 6.55 8.17 13.03
N ARG A 41 6.58 7.68 14.28
CA ARG A 41 7.48 8.19 15.32
C ARG A 41 8.94 7.78 15.10
N GLY A 42 9.20 6.58 14.60
CA GLY A 42 10.54 6.14 14.19
C GLY A 42 11.08 7.02 13.08
N SER A 43 10.26 7.26 12.05
CA SER A 43 10.61 8.11 10.90
C SER A 43 10.88 9.58 11.29
N ALA A 44 10.14 10.11 12.27
CA ALA A 44 10.33 11.50 12.73
C ALA A 44 11.55 11.68 13.66
N ARG A 45 11.95 10.66 14.41
CA ARG A 45 13.12 10.73 15.30
C ARG A 45 14.46 10.67 14.57
N ASP A 46 14.51 10.04 13.40
CA ASP A 46 15.75 9.89 12.62
C ASP A 46 15.97 11.00 11.59
N GLY A 47 15.14 12.06 11.55
CA GLY A 47 15.33 13.23 10.70
C GLY A 47 15.30 12.98 9.18
N LYS A 48 15.12 11.72 8.75
CA LYS A 48 14.98 11.33 7.35
C LYS A 48 13.51 11.06 7.10
N ALA A 49 12.89 11.85 6.23
CA ALA A 49 11.59 11.53 5.66
C ALA A 49 11.66 10.12 5.05
N VAL A 50 11.15 9.13 5.78
CA VAL A 50 11.12 7.75 5.31
C VAL A 50 10.14 7.72 4.15
N ALA A 51 10.66 7.47 2.95
CA ALA A 51 9.86 7.30 1.76
C ALA A 51 8.74 6.27 2.05
N PRO A 52 7.51 6.48 1.54
CA PRO A 52 6.39 5.56 1.79
C PRO A 52 6.76 4.10 1.52
N ARG A 53 6.17 3.14 2.24
CA ARG A 53 6.51 1.69 2.10
C ARG A 53 6.41 1.16 0.67
N TRP A 54 5.55 1.74 -0.18
CA TRP A 54 5.42 1.42 -1.60
C TRP A 54 6.62 1.90 -2.44
N MET A 55 7.35 2.90 -1.96
CA MET A 55 8.51 3.48 -2.64
C MET A 55 9.79 2.66 -2.43
N ARG A 56 9.76 1.61 -1.58
CA ARG A 56 10.92 0.72 -1.34
C ARG A 56 11.43 0.02 -2.62
N ALA A 57 10.54 -0.26 -3.56
CA ALA A 57 10.90 -0.88 -4.84
C ALA A 57 11.01 0.13 -5.99
N TYR A 58 10.71 1.41 -5.74
CA TYR A 58 10.69 2.44 -6.77
C TYR A 58 12.10 2.65 -7.32
N GLY A 59 12.27 2.41 -8.61
CA GLY A 59 13.57 2.53 -9.29
C GLY A 59 14.52 1.34 -9.14
N ALA A 60 14.17 0.28 -8.39
CA ALA A 60 15.04 -0.90 -8.20
C ALA A 60 15.40 -1.59 -9.53
N LEU A 61 14.49 -1.58 -10.51
CA LEU A 61 14.66 -2.20 -11.84
C LEU A 61 15.21 -1.23 -12.89
N ARG A 62 15.81 -0.10 -12.48
CA ARG A 62 16.32 0.91 -13.42
C ARG A 62 17.46 0.41 -14.31
N HIS A 63 18.16 -0.63 -13.88
CA HIS A 63 19.19 -1.29 -14.69
C HIS A 63 18.60 -2.07 -15.87
N LEU A 64 17.36 -2.56 -15.75
CA LEU A 64 16.64 -3.33 -16.79
C LEU A 64 15.92 -2.46 -17.84
N ARG A 65 16.35 -1.20 -17.99
CA ARG A 65 15.63 -0.25 -18.87
C ARG A 65 15.68 -0.66 -20.34
N GLN A 66 16.75 -1.31 -20.78
CA GLN A 66 16.90 -1.69 -22.18
C GLN A 66 16.08 -2.93 -22.51
N GLU A 67 16.05 -3.89 -21.60
CA GLU A 67 15.26 -5.11 -21.64
C GLU A 67 13.77 -4.78 -21.63
N ARG A 68 13.34 -3.88 -20.72
CA ARG A 68 11.97 -3.37 -20.72
C ARG A 68 11.60 -2.75 -22.07
N LYS A 69 12.45 -1.90 -22.64
CA LYS A 69 12.23 -1.27 -23.96
C LYS A 69 12.20 -2.28 -25.11
N ALA A 70 12.88 -3.41 -25.01
CA ALA A 70 12.83 -4.46 -26.02
C ALA A 70 11.48 -5.18 -25.98
N ILE A 71 10.99 -5.50 -24.78
CA ILE A 71 9.66 -6.11 -24.57
C ILE A 71 8.56 -5.16 -25.04
N GLU A 72 8.62 -3.88 -24.64
CA GLU A 72 7.60 -2.89 -24.97
C GLU A 72 7.49 -2.68 -26.49
N ARG A 73 8.61 -2.66 -27.21
CA ARG A 73 8.63 -2.64 -28.69
C ARG A 73 8.05 -3.90 -29.33
N ALA A 74 8.28 -5.07 -28.74
CA ALA A 74 7.70 -6.31 -29.24
C ALA A 74 6.17 -6.33 -29.05
N ILE A 75 5.70 -5.82 -27.92
CA ILE A 75 4.26 -5.67 -27.64
C ILE A 75 3.62 -4.68 -28.61
N GLU A 76 4.22 -3.49 -28.78
CA GLU A 76 3.74 -2.50 -29.75
C GLU A 76 3.71 -3.13 -31.15
N PHE A 77 4.79 -3.75 -31.60
CA PHE A 77 4.82 -4.38 -32.93
C PHE A 77 3.69 -5.40 -33.15
N GLU A 78 3.42 -6.24 -32.14
CA GLU A 78 2.43 -7.31 -32.25
C GLU A 78 0.98 -6.83 -32.07
N PHE A 79 0.77 -5.88 -31.14
CA PHE A 79 -0.56 -5.51 -30.65
C PHE A 79 -0.99 -4.06 -30.93
N GLU A 80 -0.20 -3.25 -31.64
CA GLU A 80 -0.57 -1.86 -32.00
C GLU A 80 -1.62 -1.80 -33.12
N LYS A 81 -1.94 -2.93 -33.76
CA LYS A 81 -2.99 -3.02 -34.78
C LYS A 81 -4.29 -3.51 -34.16
N ILE A 82 -5.28 -2.61 -34.09
CA ILE A 82 -6.68 -3.00 -33.87
C ILE A 82 -7.14 -3.76 -35.11
N GLU A 83 -7.56 -5.02 -34.91
CA GLU A 83 -8.11 -5.87 -35.95
C GLU A 83 -9.29 -5.17 -36.63
N PRO A 84 -9.47 -5.33 -37.95
CA PRO A 84 -10.54 -4.63 -38.67
C PRO A 84 -11.93 -4.94 -38.13
N GLU A 85 -12.12 -6.09 -37.48
CA GLU A 85 -13.36 -6.53 -36.82
C GLU A 85 -13.67 -5.73 -35.54
N ASP A 86 -12.65 -5.13 -34.91
CA ASP A 86 -12.75 -4.35 -33.67
C ASP A 86 -12.83 -2.82 -33.92
N ARG A 87 -12.87 -2.39 -35.18
CA ARG A 87 -13.02 -0.98 -35.57
C ARG A 87 -14.52 -0.66 -35.71
N LEU A 88 -15.12 -0.15 -34.63
CA LEU A 88 -16.49 0.37 -34.58
C LEU A 88 -16.72 1.56 -35.53
#